data_AF-A0A5Q0M276-F1
#
_entry.id   AF-A0A5Q0M276-F1
#
_cell.length_a   1.000
_cell.length_b   1.000
_cell.length_c   1.000
_cell.angle_alpha   90.00
_cell.angle_beta   90.00
_cell.angle_gamma   90.00
#
_symmetry.space_group_name_H-M   'P 1'
#
loop_
_entity.id
_entity.type
_entity.pdbx_description
1 polymer ?
#
loop_
_entity_poly.entity_id
_entity_poly.type
_entity_poly.pdbx_seq_one_letter_code
_entity_poly.pdbx_strand_id
1 'polypeptide(L)'
;MSIYRKVVVQSYLARGEKSSSTIRARPVDGQGLDVDMHVECSSNMRNGHPVGTFFLITAQVTDRQSGPPFLYTSFRWVYDVLSPAAAQKFIREGGWH
;
A
#
# COMPACT_ATOMS: atom_id res chain seq x y z
N MET A 1 -12.20 8.78 14.71
CA MET A 1 -12.86 8.46 13.43
C MET A 1 -11.79 7.92 12.51
N SER A 2 -11.89 6.66 12.09
CA SER A 2 -10.98 6.09 11.09
C SER A 2 -11.36 6.61 9.71
N ILE A 3 -10.49 7.41 9.08
CA ILE A 3 -10.71 7.90 7.72
C ILE A 3 -10.04 6.94 6.75
N TYR A 4 -10.86 6.27 5.96
CA TYR A 4 -10.40 5.44 4.86
C TYR A 4 -10.26 6.29 3.61
N ARG A 5 -9.13 6.14 2.93
CA ARG A 5 -8.83 6.81 1.66
C ARG A 5 -8.34 5.80 0.64
N LYS A 6 -8.40 6.18 -0.64
CA LYS A 6 -7.80 5.38 -1.71
C LYS A 6 -6.31 5.68 -1.78
N VAL A 7 -5.49 4.65 -1.80
CA VAL A 7 -4.03 4.76 -1.86
C VAL A 7 -3.49 3.79 -2.89
N VAL A 8 -2.55 4.26 -3.69
CA VAL A 8 -1.74 3.43 -4.59
C VAL A 8 -0.54 2.91 -3.83
N VAL A 9 -0.38 1.60 -3.78
CA VAL A 9 0.78 0.94 -3.18
C VAL A 9 1.52 0.10 -4.21
N GLN A 10 2.82 -0.06 -4.03
CA GLN A 10 3.66 -0.90 -4.88
C GLN A 10 4.21 -2.08 -4.08
N SER A 11 4.15 -3.29 -4.65
CA SER A 11 4.84 -4.44 -4.06
C SER A 11 6.35 -4.37 -4.28
N TYR A 12 7.14 -4.72 -3.26
CA TYR A 12 8.59 -4.77 -3.36
C TYR A 12 9.15 -5.97 -2.60
N LEU A 13 10.36 -6.41 -2.98
CA LEU A 13 11.09 -7.45 -2.27
C LEU A 13 11.81 -6.82 -1.06
N ALA A 14 11.40 -7.19 0.14
CA ALA A 14 12.12 -6.88 1.37
C ALA A 14 13.31 -7.84 1.50
N ARG A 15 14.41 -7.53 0.81
CA ARG A 15 15.66 -8.28 0.93
C ARG A 15 16.31 -7.99 2.29
N GLY A 16 16.37 -9.00 3.17
CA GLY A 16 17.13 -8.92 4.43
C GLY A 16 16.30 -8.80 5.72
N GLU A 17 14.97 -8.76 5.66
CA GLU A 17 14.14 -8.82 6.87
C GLU A 17 14.00 -10.26 7.39
N LYS A 18 14.14 -10.48 8.71
CA LYS A 18 13.81 -11.75 9.40
C LYS A 18 12.28 -11.96 9.48
N SER A 19 11.56 -11.81 8.38
CA SER A 19 10.11 -12.03 8.31
C SER A 19 9.81 -13.12 7.28
N SER A 20 8.82 -13.98 7.57
CA SER A 20 8.42 -15.08 6.68
C SER A 20 7.87 -14.60 5.33
N SER A 21 7.59 -13.29 5.18
CA SER A 21 7.14 -12.68 3.94
C SER A 21 8.25 -11.86 3.30
N THR A 22 8.74 -12.32 2.15
CA THR A 22 9.76 -11.64 1.34
C THR A 22 9.19 -10.50 0.49
N ILE A 23 7.88 -10.51 0.23
CA ILE A 23 7.19 -9.47 -0.56
C ILE A 23 6.42 -8.57 0.40
N ARG A 24 6.69 -7.27 0.36
CA ARG A 24 6.00 -6.21 1.12
C ARG A 24 5.30 -5.25 0.16
N ALA A 25 4.50 -4.34 0.70
CA ALA A 25 3.92 -3.24 -0.06
C ALA A 25 4.27 -1.91 0.63
N ARG A 26 4.42 -0.86 -0.17
CA ARG A 26 4.69 0.51 0.30
C ARG A 26 3.88 1.53 -0.49
N PRO A 27 3.58 2.72 0.05
CA PRO A 27 2.95 3.80 -0.71
C PRO A 27 3.83 4.24 -1.87
N VAL A 28 3.19 4.63 -2.96
CA VAL A 28 3.88 5.37 -4.04
C VAL A 28 4.00 6.83 -3.64
N ASP A 29 5.13 7.44 -3.96
CA ASP A 29 5.39 8.86 -3.73
C ASP A 29 4.33 9.78 -4.37
N GLY A 30 4.14 10.97 -3.81
CA GLY A 30 3.18 11.97 -4.31
C GLY A 30 1.76 11.87 -3.74
N GLN A 31 1.51 10.98 -2.76
CA GLN A 31 0.22 10.81 -2.09
C GLN A 31 0.15 11.40 -0.67
N GLY A 32 1.19 12.14 -0.26
CA GLY A 32 1.29 12.69 1.10
C GLY A 32 1.52 11.63 2.18
N LEU A 33 2.04 10.47 1.80
CA LEU A 33 2.38 9.35 2.69
C LEU A 33 3.87 9.03 2.52
N ASP A 34 4.50 8.63 3.60
CA ASP A 34 5.91 8.22 3.57
C ASP A 34 6.04 6.93 2.73
N VAL A 35 7.00 6.92 1.79
CA VAL A 35 7.29 5.77 0.93
C VAL A 35 7.90 4.60 1.69
N ASP A 36 8.45 4.85 2.88
CA ASP A 36 8.94 3.81 3.79
C ASP A 36 7.88 3.40 4.83
N MET A 37 6.67 3.98 4.76
CA MET A 37 5.55 3.60 5.61
C MET A 37 5.15 2.13 5.39
N HIS A 38 5.01 1.40 6.49
CA HIS A 38 4.56 0.02 6.43
C HIS A 38 3.10 -0.07 5.97
N VAL A 39 2.82 -0.99 5.05
CA VAL A 39 1.46 -1.30 4.59
C VAL A 39 1.07 -2.71 5.05
N GLU A 40 0.17 -2.76 6.01
CA GLU A 40 -0.48 -4.00 6.40
C GLU A 40 -1.60 -4.32 5.40
N CYS A 41 -1.32 -5.30 4.55
CA CYS A 41 -2.22 -5.77 3.50
C CYS A 41 -2.19 -7.30 3.38
N SER A 42 -3.23 -7.84 2.73
CA SER A 42 -3.38 -9.28 2.49
C SER A 42 -2.14 -9.88 1.84
N SER A 43 -1.63 -10.98 2.40
CA SER A 43 -0.55 -11.75 1.79
C SER A 43 -0.93 -12.29 0.41
N ASN A 44 -2.20 -12.62 0.18
CA ASN A 44 -2.68 -13.08 -1.12
C ASN A 44 -2.56 -11.99 -2.19
N MET A 45 -2.80 -10.73 -1.84
CA MET A 45 -2.64 -9.59 -2.75
C MET A 45 -1.17 -9.42 -3.16
N ARG A 46 -0.24 -9.52 -2.21
CA ARG A 46 1.20 -9.36 -2.48
C ARG A 46 1.82 -10.55 -3.21
N ASN A 47 1.43 -11.77 -2.83
CA ASN A 47 2.00 -13.01 -3.37
C ASN A 47 1.32 -13.47 -4.67
N GLY A 48 0.10 -13.02 -4.95
CA GLY A 48 -0.67 -13.38 -6.14
C GLY A 48 -0.27 -12.64 -7.42
N HIS A 49 0.64 -11.67 -7.34
CA HIS A 49 1.05 -10.81 -8.44
C HIS A 49 2.57 -10.62 -8.48
N PRO A 50 3.16 -10.29 -9.63
CA PRO A 50 4.58 -9.99 -9.72
C PRO A 50 5.02 -8.87 -8.77
N VAL A 51 6.27 -8.93 -8.30
CA VAL A 51 6.89 -7.83 -7.54
C VAL A 51 6.98 -6.59 -8.44
N GLY A 52 6.70 -5.42 -7.87
CA GLY A 52 6.66 -4.15 -8.59
C GLY A 52 5.26 -3.76 -9.10
N THR A 53 4.26 -4.63 -8.86
CA THR A 53 2.86 -4.36 -9.21
C THR A 53 2.31 -3.21 -8.39
N PHE A 54 1.55 -2.34 -9.04
CA PHE A 54 0.83 -1.23 -8.42
C PHE A 54 -0.61 -1.66 -8.10
N PHE A 55 -1.05 -1.39 -6.88
CA PHE A 55 -2.40 -1.70 -6.40
C PHE A 55 -3.07 -0.43 -5.91
N LEU A 56 -4.30 -0.19 -6.37
CA LEU A 56 -5.20 0.76 -5.72
C LEU A 56 -5.96 0.02 -4.62
N ILE A 57 -5.71 0.43 -3.38
CA ILE A 57 -6.36 -0.13 -2.20
C ILE A 57 -7.14 0.97 -1.49
N THR A 58 -8.16 0.57 -0.75
CA THR A 58 -8.74 1.46 0.26
C THR A 58 -8.02 1.16 1.58
N ALA A 59 -7.47 2.17 2.23
CA ALA A 59 -6.69 1.99 3.45
C ALA A 59 -6.91 3.15 4.42
N GLN A 60 -6.69 2.91 5.70
CA GLN A 60 -6.64 3.94 6.74
C GLN A 60 -5.22 4.08 7.25
N VAL A 61 -4.81 5.31 7.56
CA VAL A 61 -3.61 5.56 8.34
C VAL A 61 -3.96 5.29 9.80
N THR A 62 -3.26 4.35 10.41
CA THR A 62 -3.45 3.96 11.81
C THR A 62 -2.19 4.25 12.59
N ASP A 63 -2.33 4.94 13.71
CA ASP A 63 -1.35 5.03 14.78
C ASP A 63 -1.74 4.03 15.87
N ARG A 64 -0.96 2.97 16.05
CA ARG A 64 -1.03 2.20 17.29
C ARG A 64 -0.38 3.06 18.37
N GLN A 65 -0.99 3.17 19.55
CA GLN A 65 -0.66 4.09 20.67
C GLN A 65 0.82 4.14 21.16
N SER A 66 1.77 3.48 20.49
CA SER A 66 3.21 3.57 20.77
C SER A 66 4.13 3.27 19.57
N GLY A 67 3.63 3.26 18.33
CA GLY A 67 4.41 2.90 17.13
C GLY A 67 4.33 3.93 16.00
N PRO A 68 5.20 3.81 14.97
CA PRO A 68 5.10 4.64 13.78
C PRO A 68 3.75 4.41 13.07
N PRO A 69 3.18 5.45 12.45
CA PRO A 69 1.94 5.31 11.68
C PRO A 69 2.14 4.31 10.53
N PHE A 70 1.12 3.50 10.29
CA PHE A 70 1.12 2.50 9.20
C PHE A 70 -0.21 2.54 8.45
N LEU A 71 -0.19 2.08 7.21
CA LEU A 71 -1.40 1.91 6.42
C LEU A 71 -1.99 0.54 6.67
N TYR A 72 -3.27 0.51 7.00
CA TYR A 72 -4.02 -0.71 7.18
C TYR A 72 -5.09 -0.86 6.09
N THR A 73 -5.07 -1.98 5.38
CA THR A 73 -6.17 -2.42 4.52
C THR A 73 -6.66 -3.80 4.96
N SER A 74 -7.97 -3.95 5.03
CA SER A 74 -8.56 -5.26 5.34
C SER A 74 -8.35 -6.23 4.19
N PHE A 75 -8.09 -7.50 4.49
CA PHE A 75 -7.97 -8.56 3.49
C PHE A 75 -9.27 -8.83 2.71
N ARG A 76 -10.42 -8.35 3.22
CA ARG A 76 -11.73 -8.49 2.57
C ARG A 76 -12.01 -7.42 1.53
N TRP A 77 -11.18 -6.38 1.48
CA TRP A 77 -11.42 -5.24 0.61
C TRP A 77 -10.92 -5.52 -0.79
N VAL A 78 -11.70 -5.07 -1.77
CA VAL A 78 -11.34 -5.15 -3.18
C VAL A 78 -10.17 -4.22 -3.46
N TYR A 79 -9.26 -4.68 -4.30
CA TYR A 79 -8.13 -3.90 -4.79
C TYR A 79 -8.13 -3.97 -6.32
N ASP A 80 -7.68 -2.89 -6.94
CA ASP A 80 -7.48 -2.84 -8.40
C ASP A 80 -5.99 -2.92 -8.71
N VAL A 81 -5.63 -3.67 -9.75
CA VAL A 81 -4.26 -3.71 -10.26
C VAL A 81 -4.11 -2.62 -11.30
N LEU A 82 -3.13 -1.73 -11.11
CA LEU A 82 -2.88 -0.61 -12.00
C LEU A 82 -1.61 -0.83 -12.82
N SER A 83 -1.62 -0.31 -14.05
CA SER A 83 -0.37 -0.09 -14.79
C SER A 83 0.41 1.08 -14.17
N PRO A 84 1.73 1.18 -14.38
CA PRO A 84 2.52 2.31 -13.89
C PRO A 84 1.97 3.67 -14.34
N ALA A 85 1.48 3.76 -15.58
CA ALA A 85 0.87 4.97 -16.11
C ALA A 85 -0.47 5.31 -15.42
N ALA A 86 -1.31 4.31 -15.15
CA ALA A 86 -2.57 4.52 -14.44
C ALA A 86 -2.34 4.91 -12.97
N ALA A 87 -1.36 4.29 -12.31
CA ALA A 87 -0.92 4.64 -10.96
C ALA A 87 -0.48 6.11 -10.88
N GLN A 88 0.42 6.55 -11.75
CA GLN A 88 0.86 7.94 -11.78
C GLN A 88 -0.27 8.92 -12.12
N LYS A 89 -1.15 8.55 -13.06
CA LYS A 89 -2.31 9.37 -13.41
C LYS A 89 -3.20 9.62 -12.18
N PHE A 90 -3.52 8.57 -11.42
CA PHE A 90 -4.31 8.66 -10.20
C PHE A 90 -3.68 9.58 -9.15
N ILE A 91 -2.36 9.45 -8.94
CA ILE A 91 -1.62 10.26 -7.97
C ILE A 91 -1.63 11.74 -8.37
N ARG A 92 -1.39 12.02 -9.66
CA ARG A 92 -1.40 13.38 -10.21
C ARG A 92 -2.78 14.04 -10.16
N GLU A 93 -3.84 13.26 -10.37
CA GLU A 93 -5.23 13.75 -10.32
C GLU A 93 -5.74 13.92 -8.89
N GLY A 94 -4.95 13.58 -7.87
CA GLY A 94 -5.34 13.76 -6.47
C GLY A 94 -6.44 12.80 -6.02
N GLY A 95 -6.58 11.63 -6.63
CA GLY A 95 -7.65 10.67 -6.28
C GLY A 95 -7.58 10.08 -4.87
N TRP A 96 -6.62 10.51 -4.04
CA TRP A 96 -6.28 9.97 -2.72
C TRP A 96 -6.88 10.74 -1.52
N HIS A 97 -7.93 11.53 -1.75
CA HIS A 97 -8.67 12.28 -0.72
C HIS A 97 -9.47 11.40 0.25
#